data_AF-A0A941D348-F1
#
_entry.id   AF-A0A941D348-F1
#
_cell.length_a   1.000
_cell.length_b   1.000
_cell.length_c   1.000
_cell.angle_alpha   90.00
_cell.angle_beta   90.00
_cell.angle_gamma   90.00
#
_symmetry.space_group_name_H-M   'P 1'
#
loop_
_entity.id
_entity.type
_entity.pdbx_description
1 polymer ?
#
loop_
_entity_poly.entity_id
_entity_poly.type
_entity_poly.pdbx_seq_one_letter_code
_entity_poly.pdbx_strand_id
1 'polypeptide(L)'
;MTDAQIEALRRGAEVPVTAGLADLNAVADDLSAAFRTDPQFCWFLRDDAGREAARLRFMKMLLKEIALPTGEVTRPAGGGAVSIWIPSQALAPNSLLQELRVFPTILGATGLGRIGRLAAMRKVMDELHPMARPHAYLWFLGVRPEAQGLGVGSRMLKAGLAKVDAAGLPAYLESSNEANVPLYRRCGFEVMTEFRARPDAPPAWAMWREPQAV
;
A
#
# COMPACT_ATOMS: atom_id res chain seq x y z
N MET A 1 -19.95 -8.25 -11.26
CA MET A 1 -20.17 -6.86 -11.70
C MET A 1 -20.70 -6.89 -13.13
N THR A 2 -21.58 -5.96 -13.50
CA THR A 2 -22.02 -5.79 -14.91
C THR A 2 -20.95 -5.05 -15.72
N ASP A 3 -20.97 -5.17 -17.05
CA ASP A 3 -20.02 -4.48 -17.93
C ASP A 3 -20.03 -2.95 -17.71
N ALA A 4 -21.21 -2.36 -17.50
CA ALA A 4 -21.36 -0.94 -17.19
C ALA A 4 -20.68 -0.55 -15.87
N GLN A 5 -20.77 -1.40 -14.83
CA GLN A 5 -20.10 -1.17 -13.55
C GLN A 5 -18.58 -1.28 -13.69
N ILE A 6 -18.10 -2.26 -14.46
CA ILE A 6 -16.67 -2.45 -14.73
C ILE A 6 -16.11 -1.23 -15.45
N GLU A 7 -16.81 -0.73 -16.47
CA GLU A 7 -16.37 0.43 -17.24
C GLU A 7 -16.39 1.73 -16.42
N ALA A 8 -17.41 1.92 -15.58
CA ALA A 8 -17.44 3.04 -14.64
C ALA A 8 -16.24 3.00 -13.67
N LEU A 9 -15.92 1.82 -13.13
CA LEU A 9 -14.77 1.64 -12.24
C LEU A 9 -13.44 1.90 -12.95
N ARG A 10 -13.28 1.43 -14.19
CA ARG A 10 -12.08 1.66 -15.01
C ARG A 10 -11.85 3.14 -15.27
N ARG A 11 -12.88 3.87 -15.69
CA ARG A 11 -12.80 5.33 -15.90
C ARG A 11 -12.48 6.07 -14.61
N GLY A 12 -13.10 5.67 -13.50
CA GLY A 12 -12.78 6.23 -12.18
C GLY A 12 -11.34 5.94 -11.73
N ALA A 13 -10.73 4.84 -12.17
CA ALA A 13 -9.34 4.51 -11.88
C ALA A 13 -8.32 5.25 -12.76
N GLU A 14 -8.74 5.75 -13.93
CA GLU A 14 -7.91 6.61 -14.79
C GLU A 14 -7.87 8.04 -14.29
N VAL A 15 -8.98 8.49 -13.70
CA VAL A 15 -9.13 9.84 -13.14
C VAL A 15 -9.56 9.72 -11.67
N PRO A 16 -8.68 9.19 -10.80
CA PRO A 16 -9.03 9.00 -9.40
C PRO A 16 -9.15 10.35 -8.68
N VAL A 17 -10.00 10.39 -7.67
CA VAL A 17 -10.18 11.55 -6.80
C VAL A 17 -9.31 11.40 -5.56
N THR A 18 -8.83 12.52 -5.03
CA THR A 18 -8.13 12.55 -3.74
C THR A 18 -9.12 12.28 -2.61
N ALA A 19 -8.77 11.34 -1.73
CA ALA A 19 -9.58 10.96 -0.57
C ALA A 19 -9.09 11.70 0.68
N GLY A 20 -10.04 12.22 1.47
CA GLY A 20 -9.76 12.95 2.70
C GLY A 20 -10.19 12.18 3.96
N LEU A 21 -10.20 12.87 5.09
CA LEU A 21 -10.65 12.30 6.36
C LEU A 21 -12.11 11.83 6.33
N ALA A 22 -12.96 12.47 5.51
CA ALA A 22 -14.35 12.07 5.29
C ALA A 22 -14.48 10.67 4.65
N ASP A 23 -13.49 10.27 3.84
CA ASP A 23 -13.46 8.99 3.14
C ASP A 23 -12.81 7.86 3.94
N LEU A 24 -12.27 8.16 5.14
CA LEU A 24 -11.42 7.26 5.92
C LEU A 24 -12.00 5.86 6.07
N ASN A 25 -13.30 5.75 6.38
CA ASN A 25 -13.94 4.46 6.57
C ASN A 25 -14.05 3.67 5.26
N ALA A 26 -14.41 4.33 4.16
CA ALA A 26 -14.57 3.69 2.86
C ALA A 26 -13.22 3.24 2.28
N VAL A 27 -12.17 4.06 2.41
CA VAL A 27 -10.81 3.72 2.00
C VAL A 27 -10.25 2.56 2.84
N ALA A 28 -10.48 2.58 4.16
CA ALA A 28 -10.05 1.50 5.04
C ALA A 28 -10.74 0.16 4.70
N ASP A 29 -12.02 0.19 4.34
CA ASP A 29 -12.75 -1.00 3.90
C ASP A 29 -12.20 -1.56 2.58
N ASP A 30 -11.98 -0.69 1.58
CA ASP A 30 -11.40 -1.09 0.29
C ASP A 30 -10.01 -1.72 0.44
N LEU A 31 -9.12 -1.11 1.25
CA LEU A 31 -7.81 -1.69 1.55
C LEU A 31 -7.93 -2.98 2.37
N SER A 32 -8.77 -3.02 3.40
CA SER A 32 -8.94 -4.23 4.20
C SER A 32 -9.45 -5.39 3.35
N ALA A 33 -10.33 -5.15 2.38
CA ALA A 33 -10.80 -6.16 1.44
C ALA A 33 -9.68 -6.59 0.46
N ALA A 34 -8.93 -5.63 -0.09
CA ALA A 34 -7.86 -5.88 -1.04
C ALA A 34 -6.72 -6.74 -0.46
N PHE A 35 -6.31 -6.47 0.78
CA PHE A 35 -5.21 -7.15 1.47
C PHE A 35 -5.66 -8.39 2.24
N ARG A 36 -6.86 -8.92 1.95
CA ARG A 36 -7.44 -10.04 2.71
C ARG A 36 -6.61 -11.31 2.66
N THR A 37 -6.02 -11.58 1.51
CA THR A 37 -5.20 -12.77 1.21
C THR A 37 -3.76 -12.39 0.89
N ASP A 38 -3.35 -11.18 1.23
CA ASP A 38 -1.97 -10.75 1.00
C ASP A 38 -1.01 -11.56 1.87
N PRO A 39 0.06 -12.15 1.30
CA PRO A 39 0.95 -13.04 2.05
C PRO A 39 1.56 -12.38 3.29
N GLN A 40 2.02 -11.13 3.17
CA GLN A 40 2.67 -10.43 4.27
C GLN A 40 1.67 -10.11 5.37
N PHE A 41 0.50 -9.57 5.01
CA PHE A 41 -0.58 -9.31 5.99
C PHE A 41 -1.03 -10.58 6.69
N CYS A 42 -1.19 -11.70 5.98
CA CYS A 42 -1.52 -12.98 6.58
C CYS A 42 -0.43 -13.52 7.52
N TRP A 43 0.83 -13.15 7.29
CA TRP A 43 1.97 -13.59 8.08
C TRP A 43 2.11 -12.82 9.41
N PHE A 44 2.01 -11.49 9.39
CA PHE A 44 2.22 -10.68 10.59
C PHE A 44 0.93 -10.37 11.38
N LEU A 45 -0.25 -10.38 10.76
CA LEU A 45 -1.50 -10.22 11.50
C LEU A 45 -1.89 -11.51 12.23
N ARG A 46 -2.71 -11.37 13.26
CA ARG A 46 -3.39 -12.50 13.93
C ARG A 46 -4.15 -13.36 12.92
N ASP A 47 -4.27 -14.64 13.19
CA ASP A 47 -4.89 -15.66 12.33
C ASP A 47 -6.17 -16.30 12.91
N ASP A 48 -6.67 -15.75 14.00
CA ASP A 48 -7.94 -16.15 14.63
C ASP A 48 -9.18 -15.45 14.03
N ALA A 49 -10.35 -15.76 14.58
CA ALA A 49 -11.64 -15.21 14.15
C ALA A 49 -11.72 -13.67 14.20
N GLY A 50 -10.85 -12.99 14.96
CA GLY A 50 -10.78 -11.54 15.04
C GLY A 50 -9.96 -10.87 13.93
N ARG A 51 -9.30 -11.66 13.05
CA ARG A 51 -8.37 -11.14 12.03
C ARG A 51 -8.97 -10.04 11.14
N GLU A 52 -10.19 -10.21 10.66
CA GLU A 52 -10.78 -9.27 9.70
C GLU A 52 -11.07 -7.91 10.34
N ALA A 53 -11.70 -7.92 11.52
CA ALA A 53 -11.95 -6.71 12.30
C ALA A 53 -10.63 -6.01 12.68
N ALA A 54 -9.61 -6.79 13.04
CA ALA A 54 -8.32 -6.26 13.41
C ALA A 54 -7.56 -5.66 12.21
N ARG A 55 -7.62 -6.29 11.03
CA ARG A 55 -7.08 -5.74 9.78
C ARG A 55 -7.75 -4.43 9.39
N LEU A 56 -9.08 -4.34 9.47
CA LEU A 56 -9.81 -3.10 9.19
C LEU A 56 -9.37 -1.98 10.14
N ARG A 57 -9.25 -2.28 11.44
CA ARG A 57 -8.79 -1.33 12.45
C ARG A 57 -7.35 -0.88 12.21
N PHE A 58 -6.49 -1.81 11.79
CA PHE A 58 -5.11 -1.56 11.41
C PHE A 58 -5.02 -0.66 10.18
N MET A 59 -5.75 -0.95 9.10
CA MET A 59 -5.79 -0.09 7.90
C MET A 59 -6.29 1.32 8.23
N LYS A 60 -7.35 1.44 9.04
CA LYS A 60 -7.87 2.74 9.48
C LYS A 60 -6.84 3.53 10.29
N MET A 61 -6.06 2.84 11.13
CA MET A 61 -4.97 3.47 11.88
C MET A 61 -3.87 3.96 10.94
N LEU A 62 -3.38 3.13 10.01
CA LEU A 62 -2.37 3.52 9.03
C LEU A 62 -2.81 4.72 8.18
N LEU A 63 -4.06 4.73 7.73
CA LEU A 63 -4.63 5.83 6.96
C LEU A 63 -4.66 7.14 7.77
N LYS A 64 -5.20 7.08 8.99
CA LYS A 64 -5.41 8.26 9.83
C LYS A 64 -4.09 8.85 10.34
N GLU A 65 -3.17 7.99 10.77
CA GLU A 65 -1.96 8.41 11.48
C GLU A 65 -0.77 8.62 10.55
N ILE A 66 -0.80 8.08 9.32
CA ILE A 66 0.32 8.13 8.36
C ILE A 66 -0.13 8.62 6.99
N ALA A 67 -1.02 7.90 6.30
CA ALA A 67 -1.30 8.17 4.88
C ALA A 67 -1.92 9.56 4.64
N LEU A 68 -2.96 9.93 5.38
CA LEU A 68 -3.65 11.21 5.20
C LEU A 68 -2.80 12.42 5.65
N PRO A 69 -1.99 12.33 6.73
CA PRO A 69 -1.10 13.42 7.09
C PRO A 69 0.11 13.63 6.16
N THR A 70 0.63 12.55 5.55
CA THR A 70 1.95 12.60 4.88
C THR A 70 1.92 12.33 3.38
N GLY A 71 0.85 11.73 2.86
CA GLY A 71 0.78 11.24 1.50
C GLY A 71 -0.46 11.70 0.73
N GLU A 72 -0.52 11.27 -0.52
CA GLU A 72 -1.67 11.42 -1.39
C GLU A 72 -2.42 10.08 -1.45
N VAL A 73 -3.65 10.07 -0.91
CA VAL A 73 -4.57 8.94 -1.02
C VAL A 73 -5.51 9.22 -2.17
N THR A 74 -5.56 8.33 -3.17
CA THR A 74 -6.50 8.46 -4.29
C THR A 74 -7.33 7.20 -4.49
N ARG A 75 -8.55 7.37 -4.99
CA ARG A 75 -9.50 6.28 -5.27
C ARG A 75 -10.43 6.65 -6.44
N PRO A 76 -11.03 5.66 -7.13
CA PRO A 76 -12.19 5.94 -7.96
C PRO A 76 -13.32 6.54 -7.11
N ALA A 77 -14.09 7.49 -7.64
CA ALA A 77 -15.19 8.12 -6.88
C ALA A 77 -16.23 7.10 -6.35
N GLY A 78 -16.44 6.00 -7.08
CA GLY A 78 -17.30 4.89 -6.66
C GLY A 78 -16.64 3.86 -5.72
N GLY A 79 -15.36 4.04 -5.37
CA GLY A 79 -14.58 3.09 -4.58
C GLY A 79 -14.06 1.89 -5.35
N GLY A 80 -13.65 0.85 -4.63
CA GLY A 80 -13.20 -0.42 -5.22
C GLY A 80 -11.69 -0.53 -5.46
N ALA A 81 -10.97 0.57 -5.39
CA ALA A 81 -9.51 0.60 -5.44
C ALA A 81 -8.96 1.83 -4.72
N VAL A 82 -7.72 1.73 -4.24
CA VAL A 82 -7.01 2.79 -3.53
C VAL A 82 -5.54 2.74 -3.93
N SER A 83 -4.94 3.90 -4.19
CA SER A 83 -3.49 4.06 -4.20
C SER A 83 -3.06 5.09 -3.16
N ILE A 84 -1.92 4.85 -2.52
CA ILE A 84 -1.33 5.75 -1.53
C ILE A 84 0.11 6.01 -1.93
N TRP A 85 0.43 7.27 -2.15
CA TRP A 85 1.77 7.73 -2.47
C TRP A 85 2.29 8.61 -1.34
N ILE A 86 3.48 8.31 -0.82
CA ILE A 86 4.14 9.08 0.23
C ILE A 86 5.44 9.66 -0.33
N PRO A 87 5.72 10.97 -0.21
CA PRO A 87 7.04 11.51 -0.50
C PRO A 87 8.08 10.92 0.45
N SER A 88 9.23 10.46 -0.05
CA SER A 88 10.27 9.83 0.78
C SER A 88 10.74 10.73 1.93
N GLN A 89 10.71 12.04 1.75
CA GLN A 89 11.08 13.02 2.78
C GLN A 89 10.11 13.06 3.97
N ALA A 90 8.88 12.57 3.79
CA ALA A 90 7.89 12.46 4.86
C ALA A 90 8.05 11.17 5.69
N LEU A 91 8.94 10.26 5.29
CA LEU A 91 9.30 9.05 6.03
C LEU A 91 10.26 9.39 7.19
N ALA A 92 9.79 10.20 8.13
CA ALA A 92 10.51 10.49 9.36
C ALA A 92 10.30 9.37 10.39
N PRO A 93 11.29 9.09 11.26
CA PRO A 93 11.08 8.23 12.41
C PRO A 93 9.90 8.74 13.25
N ASN A 94 9.03 7.82 13.66
CA ASN A 94 7.91 8.16 14.54
C ASN A 94 8.44 8.66 15.89
N SER A 95 7.77 9.67 16.44
CA SER A 95 8.02 10.07 17.83
C SER A 95 7.54 8.98 18.80
N LEU A 96 8.13 8.93 20.00
CA LEU A 96 7.72 7.97 21.05
C LEU A 96 6.21 8.06 21.36
N LEU A 97 5.65 9.26 21.37
CA LEU A 97 4.21 9.49 21.59
C LEU A 97 3.35 8.87 20.47
N GLN A 98 3.81 9.00 19.22
CA GLN A 98 3.12 8.40 18.08
C GLN A 98 3.19 6.88 18.13
N GLU A 99 4.35 6.31 18.49
CA GLU A 99 4.48 4.85 18.68
C GLU A 99 3.54 4.34 19.78
N LEU A 100 3.48 5.01 20.93
CA LEU A 100 2.56 4.66 22.01
C LEU A 100 1.08 4.76 21.61
N ARG A 101 0.73 5.74 20.77
CA ARG A 101 -0.64 5.93 20.27
C ARG A 101 -1.10 4.80 19.34
N VAL A 102 -0.22 4.30 18.48
CA VAL A 102 -0.56 3.21 17.53
C VAL A 102 -0.40 1.82 18.15
N PHE A 103 0.40 1.69 19.21
CA PHE A 103 0.76 0.43 19.84
C PHE A 103 -0.46 -0.45 20.22
N PRO A 104 -1.53 0.05 20.86
CA PRO A 104 -2.70 -0.78 21.17
C PRO A 104 -3.37 -1.38 19.93
N THR A 105 -3.39 -0.64 18.81
CA THR A 105 -3.95 -1.13 17.55
C THR A 105 -3.05 -2.18 16.93
N ILE A 106 -1.72 -1.97 16.97
CA ILE A 106 -0.74 -2.96 16.52
C ILE A 106 -0.89 -4.25 17.33
N LEU A 107 -0.88 -4.15 18.66
CA LEU A 107 -1.03 -5.30 19.54
C LEU A 107 -2.36 -6.04 19.32
N GLY A 108 -3.45 -5.31 19.10
CA GLY A 108 -4.75 -5.91 18.76
C GLY A 108 -4.76 -6.59 17.39
N ALA A 109 -3.96 -6.11 16.44
CA ALA A 109 -3.85 -6.61 15.07
C ALA A 109 -2.95 -7.85 14.95
N THR A 110 -1.85 -7.90 15.71
CA THR A 110 -0.87 -9.00 15.62
C THR A 110 -1.01 -10.00 16.78
N GLY A 111 -1.52 -9.57 17.94
CA GLY A 111 -1.32 -10.28 19.20
C GLY A 111 0.15 -10.31 19.63
N LEU A 112 0.42 -10.85 20.83
CA LEU A 112 1.78 -11.00 21.36
C LEU A 112 2.63 -11.98 20.54
N GLY A 113 2.01 -13.01 19.97
CA GLY A 113 2.72 -14.06 19.22
C GLY A 113 3.28 -13.61 17.87
N ARG A 114 2.71 -12.56 17.24
CA ARG A 114 3.11 -12.12 15.89
C ARG A 114 3.62 -10.69 15.83
N ILE A 115 3.59 -9.91 16.93
CA ILE A 115 4.10 -8.53 16.94
C ILE A 115 5.56 -8.44 16.48
N GLY A 116 6.39 -9.43 16.83
CA GLY A 116 7.77 -9.50 16.37
C GLY A 116 7.92 -9.65 14.85
N ARG A 117 6.93 -10.26 14.17
CA ARG A 117 6.90 -10.38 12.70
C ARG A 117 6.72 -9.03 12.05
N LEU A 118 5.76 -8.23 12.54
CA LEU A 118 5.56 -6.86 12.07
C LEU A 118 6.81 -6.00 12.34
N ALA A 119 7.41 -6.12 13.52
CA ALA A 119 8.65 -5.40 13.85
C ALA A 119 9.82 -5.77 12.92
N ALA A 120 9.97 -7.06 12.58
CA ALA A 120 10.98 -7.51 11.63
C ALA A 120 10.70 -7.02 10.21
N MET A 121 9.43 -6.99 9.79
CA MET A 121 9.04 -6.41 8.50
C MET A 121 9.39 -4.93 8.43
N ARG A 122 8.99 -4.15 9.44
CA ARG A 122 9.33 -2.72 9.51
C ARG A 122 10.84 -2.51 9.43
N LYS A 123 11.61 -3.27 10.21
CA LYS A 123 13.07 -3.16 10.24
C LYS A 123 13.69 -3.39 8.86
N VAL A 124 13.33 -4.47 8.17
CA VAL A 124 13.93 -4.77 6.85
C VAL A 124 13.50 -3.77 5.79
N MET A 125 12.24 -3.28 5.83
CA MET A 125 11.79 -2.23 4.92
C MET A 125 12.57 -0.94 5.15
N ASP A 126 12.72 -0.49 6.41
CA ASP A 126 13.49 0.70 6.76
C ASP A 126 14.97 0.58 6.33
N GLU A 127 15.58 -0.61 6.46
CA GLU A 127 16.97 -0.87 6.05
C GLU A 127 17.17 -0.88 4.53
N LEU A 128 16.18 -1.40 3.78
CA LEU A 128 16.25 -1.50 2.31
C LEU A 128 15.74 -0.25 1.59
N HIS A 129 15.01 0.63 2.28
CA HIS A 129 14.40 1.81 1.68
C HIS A 129 15.50 2.75 1.12
N PRO A 130 15.53 3.04 -0.19
CA PRO A 130 16.59 3.83 -0.80
C PRO A 130 16.45 5.32 -0.49
N MET A 131 16.95 5.76 0.67
CA MET A 131 16.82 7.14 1.17
C MET A 131 17.83 8.14 0.56
N ALA A 132 18.73 7.69 -0.31
CA ALA A 132 19.77 8.54 -0.90
C ALA A 132 19.25 9.59 -1.89
N ARG A 133 18.09 9.36 -2.51
CA ARG A 133 17.45 10.29 -3.46
C ARG A 133 15.98 10.51 -3.09
N PRO A 134 15.47 11.75 -3.16
CA PRO A 134 14.04 12.03 -3.16
C PRO A 134 13.27 11.15 -4.15
N HIS A 135 12.17 10.55 -3.72
CA HIS A 135 11.33 9.73 -4.59
C HIS A 135 9.89 9.64 -4.07
N ALA A 136 8.98 9.23 -4.95
CA ALA A 136 7.60 8.91 -4.59
C ALA A 136 7.49 7.44 -4.17
N TYR A 137 7.05 7.18 -2.95
CA TYR A 137 6.84 5.84 -2.43
C TYR A 137 5.38 5.39 -2.63
N LEU A 138 5.16 4.37 -3.46
CA LEU A 138 3.86 3.71 -3.54
C LEU A 138 3.70 2.78 -2.35
N TRP A 139 3.15 3.32 -1.26
CA TRP A 139 3.00 2.59 0.00
C TRP A 139 1.90 1.53 -0.08
N PHE A 140 0.79 1.85 -0.76
CA PHE A 140 -0.29 0.90 -0.98
C PHE A 140 -0.88 1.03 -2.38
N LEU A 141 -1.15 -0.11 -3.01
CA LEU A 141 -2.04 -0.24 -4.15
C LEU A 141 -2.99 -1.41 -3.89
N GLY A 142 -4.22 -1.08 -3.48
CA GLY A 142 -5.25 -2.06 -3.17
C GLY A 142 -6.37 -2.05 -4.20
N VAL A 143 -6.79 -3.23 -4.65
CA VAL A 143 -7.99 -3.41 -5.48
C VAL A 143 -8.86 -4.45 -4.81
N ARG A 144 -10.14 -4.14 -4.61
CA ARG A 144 -11.10 -5.08 -4.02
C ARG A 144 -11.13 -6.39 -4.83
N PRO A 145 -11.34 -7.54 -4.18
CA PRO A 145 -11.34 -8.85 -4.84
C PRO A 145 -12.25 -8.92 -6.08
N GLU A 146 -13.44 -8.33 -6.01
CA GLU A 146 -14.42 -8.35 -7.10
C GLU A 146 -14.02 -7.49 -8.31
N ALA A 147 -13.04 -6.60 -8.12
CA ALA A 147 -12.49 -5.69 -9.12
C ALA A 147 -11.10 -6.11 -9.66
N GLN A 148 -10.53 -7.20 -9.13
CA GLN A 148 -9.23 -7.72 -9.57
C GLN A 148 -9.33 -8.37 -10.96
N GLY A 149 -8.21 -8.42 -11.69
CA GLY A 149 -8.17 -8.95 -13.07
C GLY A 149 -8.81 -8.05 -14.13
N LEU A 150 -9.48 -6.96 -13.74
CA LEU A 150 -10.19 -6.07 -14.65
C LEU A 150 -9.35 -4.86 -15.14
N GLY A 151 -8.06 -4.81 -14.80
CA GLY A 151 -7.15 -3.72 -15.18
C GLY A 151 -7.23 -2.45 -14.32
N VAL A 152 -8.00 -2.48 -13.21
CA VAL A 152 -8.18 -1.33 -12.31
C VAL A 152 -6.87 -0.91 -11.64
N GLY A 153 -6.12 -1.86 -11.09
CA GLY A 153 -4.84 -1.57 -10.41
C GLY A 153 -3.81 -0.93 -11.34
N SER A 154 -3.71 -1.40 -12.60
CA SER A 154 -2.84 -0.77 -13.60
C SER A 154 -3.25 0.65 -13.96
N ARG A 155 -4.55 0.95 -13.98
CA ARG A 155 -5.04 2.32 -14.27
C ARG A 155 -4.73 3.26 -13.11
N MET A 156 -5.02 2.84 -11.87
CA MET A 156 -4.64 3.58 -10.66
C MET A 156 -3.12 3.86 -10.59
N LEU A 157 -2.31 2.84 -10.89
CA LEU A 157 -0.85 2.97 -10.91
C LEU A 157 -0.38 3.97 -11.96
N LYS A 158 -0.89 3.87 -13.20
CA LYS A 158 -0.55 4.81 -14.28
C LYS A 158 -0.96 6.25 -13.96
N ALA A 159 -2.13 6.46 -13.36
CA ALA A 159 -2.59 7.78 -12.95
C ALA A 159 -1.67 8.41 -11.90
N GLY A 160 -1.20 7.61 -10.92
CA GLY A 160 -0.20 8.06 -9.95
C GLY A 160 1.15 8.35 -10.59
N LEU A 161 1.65 7.43 -11.44
CA LEU A 161 2.94 7.59 -12.12
C LEU A 161 2.98 8.80 -13.04
N ALA A 162 1.88 9.16 -13.71
CA ALA A 162 1.82 10.36 -14.52
C ALA A 162 2.13 11.64 -13.71
N LYS A 163 1.69 11.71 -12.45
CA LYS A 163 2.03 12.82 -11.54
C LYS A 163 3.50 12.76 -11.11
N VAL A 164 4.01 11.56 -10.85
CA VAL A 164 5.40 11.33 -10.44
C VAL A 164 6.37 11.71 -11.57
N ASP A 165 6.04 11.33 -12.81
CA ASP A 165 6.80 11.67 -14.02
C ASP A 165 6.78 13.18 -14.29
N ALA A 166 5.61 13.82 -14.17
CA ALA A 166 5.49 15.27 -14.29
C ALA A 166 6.32 16.03 -13.23
N ALA A 167 6.54 15.43 -12.06
CA ALA A 167 7.41 15.97 -11.02
C ALA A 167 8.90 15.63 -11.23
N GLY A 168 9.24 14.83 -12.24
CA GLY A 168 10.61 14.38 -12.49
C GLY A 168 11.19 13.52 -11.36
N LEU A 169 10.34 12.83 -10.60
CA LEU A 169 10.75 12.04 -9.44
C LEU A 169 10.84 10.55 -9.79
N PRO A 170 11.81 9.83 -9.22
CA PRO A 170 11.76 8.37 -9.19
C PRO A 170 10.56 7.86 -8.38
N ALA A 171 10.18 6.61 -8.62
CA ALA A 171 9.21 5.89 -7.80
C ALA A 171 9.83 4.64 -7.16
N TYR A 172 9.38 4.33 -5.95
CA TYR A 172 9.78 3.15 -5.19
C TYR A 172 8.56 2.41 -4.65
N LEU A 173 8.65 1.09 -4.52
CA LEU A 173 7.66 0.24 -3.86
C LEU A 173 8.29 -1.05 -3.34
N GLU A 174 7.62 -1.71 -2.40
CA GLU A 174 7.81 -3.14 -2.12
C GLU A 174 6.56 -3.92 -2.53
N SER A 175 6.75 -4.92 -3.38
CA SER A 175 5.69 -5.87 -3.68
C SER A 175 5.72 -7.04 -2.70
N SER A 176 4.58 -7.36 -2.11
CA SER A 176 4.36 -8.52 -1.22
C SER A 176 3.94 -9.79 -1.96
N ASN A 177 3.77 -9.73 -3.29
CA ASN A 177 3.25 -10.84 -4.08
C ASN A 177 3.91 -10.88 -5.47
N GLU A 178 4.56 -12.00 -5.79
CA GLU A 178 5.28 -12.20 -7.04
C GLU A 178 4.39 -11.99 -8.27
N ALA A 179 3.10 -12.34 -8.17
CA ALA A 179 2.13 -12.16 -9.24
C ALA A 179 1.94 -10.70 -9.66
N ASN A 180 2.29 -9.75 -8.79
CA ASN A 180 2.22 -8.31 -9.08
C ASN A 180 3.51 -7.78 -9.73
N VAL A 181 4.65 -8.48 -9.64
CA VAL A 181 5.93 -8.03 -10.21
C VAL A 181 5.82 -7.76 -11.73
N PRO A 182 5.18 -8.62 -12.56
CA PRO A 182 4.99 -8.33 -13.97
C PRO A 182 4.17 -7.06 -14.24
N LEU A 183 3.21 -6.71 -13.37
CA LEU A 183 2.48 -5.45 -13.48
C LEU A 183 3.41 -4.25 -13.29
N TYR A 184 4.21 -4.25 -12.23
CA TYR A 184 5.12 -3.15 -11.95
C TYR A 184 6.21 -3.02 -13.03
N ARG A 185 6.75 -4.14 -13.52
CA ARG A 185 7.69 -4.15 -14.66
C ARG A 185 7.12 -3.50 -15.92
N ARG A 186 5.88 -3.82 -16.28
CA ARG A 186 5.19 -3.16 -17.42
C ARG A 186 5.00 -1.65 -17.23
N CYS A 187 5.05 -1.18 -15.99
CA CYS A 187 4.99 0.23 -15.64
C CYS A 187 6.37 0.87 -15.47
N GLY A 188 7.46 0.17 -15.81
CA GLY A 188 8.82 0.71 -15.79
C GLY A 188 9.58 0.50 -14.47
N PHE A 189 9.04 -0.28 -13.53
CA PHE A 189 9.77 -0.66 -12.33
C PHE A 189 10.72 -1.83 -12.58
N GLU A 190 11.91 -1.75 -12.00
CA GLU A 190 12.92 -2.80 -11.97
C GLU A 190 13.04 -3.37 -10.56
N VAL A 191 13.28 -4.67 -10.44
CA VAL A 191 13.53 -5.30 -9.13
C VAL A 191 14.93 -4.94 -8.70
N MET A 192 15.06 -4.27 -7.56
CA MET A 192 16.35 -4.00 -6.92
C MET A 192 16.82 -5.21 -6.12
N THR A 193 15.93 -5.73 -5.27
CA THR A 193 16.22 -6.88 -4.41
C THR A 193 14.96 -7.66 -4.10
N GLU A 194 15.11 -8.97 -4.02
CA GLU A 194 14.17 -9.84 -3.32
C GLU A 194 14.64 -9.98 -1.87
N PHE A 195 13.72 -9.95 -0.92
CA PHE A 195 14.05 -10.07 0.50
C PHE A 195 12.97 -10.80 1.29
N ARG A 196 13.35 -11.23 2.50
CA ARG A 196 12.42 -11.76 3.51
C ARG A 196 12.70 -11.08 4.83
N ALA A 197 11.66 -10.68 5.55
CA ALA A 197 11.80 -10.10 6.89
C ALA A 197 12.37 -11.11 7.91
N ARG A 198 12.09 -12.40 7.70
CA ARG A 198 12.55 -13.54 8.49
C ARG A 198 12.60 -14.80 7.61
N PRO A 199 13.28 -15.88 8.01
CA PRO A 199 13.25 -17.14 7.27
C PRO A 199 11.83 -17.70 7.06
N ASP A 200 10.90 -17.46 7.99
CA ASP A 200 9.50 -17.88 7.90
C ASP A 200 8.57 -16.86 7.21
N ALA A 201 9.09 -15.69 6.81
CA ALA A 201 8.30 -14.67 6.13
C ALA A 201 8.15 -14.99 4.64
N PRO A 202 7.00 -14.65 4.01
CA PRO A 202 6.89 -14.62 2.55
C PRO A 202 7.95 -13.70 1.92
N PRO A 203 8.35 -13.94 0.66
CA PRO A 203 9.24 -13.04 -0.05
C PRO A 203 8.54 -11.71 -0.35
N ALA A 204 9.35 -10.67 -0.55
CA ALA A 204 8.95 -9.38 -1.06
C ALA A 204 10.00 -8.86 -2.04
N TRP A 205 9.60 -7.96 -2.94
CA TRP A 205 10.46 -7.39 -3.97
C TRP A 205 10.48 -5.88 -3.83
N ALA A 206 11.62 -5.33 -3.44
CA ALA A 206 11.87 -3.89 -3.50
C ALA A 206 12.11 -3.51 -4.98
N MET A 207 11.37 -2.53 -5.47
CA MET A 207 11.38 -2.14 -6.87
C MET A 207 11.55 -0.64 -7.04
N TRP A 208 12.31 -0.25 -8.06
CA TRP A 208 12.62 1.14 -8.36
C TRP A 208 12.27 1.48 -9.80
N ARG A 209 11.86 2.72 -10.02
CA ARG A 209 11.54 3.24 -11.34
C ARG A 209 12.13 4.64 -11.47
N GLU A 210 12.94 4.86 -12.49
CA GLU A 210 13.34 6.21 -12.89
C GLU A 210 12.16 6.95 -13.55
N PRO A 211 12.07 8.29 -13.44
CA PRO A 211 11.05 9.07 -14.11
C PRO A 211 11.14 8.88 -15.62
N GLN A 212 9.99 8.80 -16.28
CA GLN A 212 9.91 8.70 -17.74
C GLN A 212 9.55 10.08 -18.31
N ALA A 213 10.19 10.46 -19.42
CA ALA A 213 9.83 11.68 -20.12
C ALA A 213 8.38 11.58 -20.62
N VAL A 214 7.60 12.63 -20.35
CA VAL A 214 6.21 12.79 -20.83
C VAL A 214 6.20 13.13 -22.32
#